data_AF-R7V5S3-F1
#
_entry.id   AF-R7V5S3-F1
#
_cell.length_a   1.000
_cell.length_b   1.000
_cell.length_c   1.000
_cell.angle_alpha   90.00
_cell.angle_beta   90.00
_cell.angle_gamma   90.00
#
_symmetry.space_group_name_H-M   'P 1'
#
loop_
_entity.id
_entity.type
_entity.pdbx_description
1 polymer ?
#
loop_
_entity_poly.entity_id
_entity_poly.type
_entity_poly.pdbx_seq_one_letter_code
_entity_poly.pdbx_strand_id
1 'polypeptide(L)'
;MKIFAFLILVLFADLTMGDDIYMCPTTNMNTQGYHEVKTDFADADDFYLGVKACGEVLVSIEFPQNKNAVELVIKNNFLLRNLVGEVLAESDEVVLDCDKMNYYWLNKANGVLTIGRGLQSATDTLMTYPLPSELNWGRVMFGYFGNDVPEFEKQFKRPCGYPTRNDCTGIAPMYIIALGVNRNKNATNSTQSAAKTSTIK
;
A
#
# COMPACT_ATOMS: atom_id res chain seq x y z
N MET A 1 1.78 37.99 13.00
CA MET A 1 2.07 36.70 13.67
C MET A 1 0.96 35.64 13.50
N LYS A 2 0.31 35.53 12.33
CA LYS A 2 -0.68 34.46 12.05
C LYS A 2 -0.24 33.47 10.96
N ILE A 3 0.68 33.89 10.10
CA ILE A 3 1.18 33.09 8.97
C ILE A 3 2.08 31.92 9.44
N PHE A 4 2.85 32.12 10.51
CA PHE A 4 3.73 31.06 11.05
C PHE A 4 2.97 29.87 11.64
N ALA A 5 1.76 30.08 12.20
CA ALA A 5 0.95 28.99 12.74
C ALA A 5 0.39 28.06 11.64
N PHE A 6 0.06 28.61 10.47
CA PHE A 6 -0.41 27.82 9.33
C PHE A 6 0.71 26.98 8.69
N LEU A 7 1.92 27.53 8.57
CA LEU A 7 3.08 26.77 8.06
C LEU A 7 3.42 25.58 8.96
N ILE A 8 3.34 25.76 10.28
CA ILE A 8 3.58 24.69 11.25
C ILE A 8 2.49 23.60 11.15
N LEU A 9 1.20 23.97 10.97
CA LEU A 9 0.10 23.01 10.79
C LEU A 9 0.22 22.20 9.49
N VAL A 10 0.69 22.82 8.40
CA VAL A 10 0.94 22.11 7.12
C VAL A 10 2.15 21.17 7.25
N LEU A 11 3.21 21.60 7.94
CA LEU A 11 4.42 20.78 8.19
C LEU A 11 4.16 19.60 9.12
N PHE A 12 3.23 19.69 10.07
CA PHE A 12 2.87 18.58 10.95
C PHE A 12 1.96 17.54 10.29
N ALA A 13 1.19 17.90 9.27
CA ALA A 13 0.41 16.93 8.52
C ALA A 13 1.33 15.95 7.76
N ASP A 14 2.42 16.43 7.17
CA ASP A 14 3.35 15.58 6.41
C ASP A 14 4.16 14.59 7.28
N LEU A 15 4.30 14.85 8.58
CA LEU A 15 5.19 14.07 9.45
C LEU A 15 4.52 12.91 10.21
N THR A 16 3.20 12.77 10.19
CA THR A 16 2.49 11.70 10.93
C THR A 16 1.94 10.58 10.04
N MET A 17 2.14 10.63 8.73
CA MET A 17 1.33 9.85 7.77
C MET A 17 1.95 8.53 7.32
N GLY A 18 3.15 8.18 7.81
CA GLY A 18 3.80 6.87 7.59
C GLY A 18 3.81 5.94 8.82
N ASP A 19 3.55 6.46 10.02
CA ASP A 19 3.78 5.72 11.29
C ASP A 19 2.79 4.57 11.55
N ASP A 20 1.70 4.52 10.80
CA ASP A 20 0.65 3.49 10.93
C ASP A 20 0.77 2.36 9.92
N ILE A 21 1.69 2.48 8.94
CA ILE A 21 1.91 1.44 7.95
C ILE A 21 3.15 0.66 8.31
N TYR A 22 2.90 -0.59 8.67
CA TYR A 22 3.91 -1.53 9.06
C TYR A 22 4.28 -2.37 7.84
N MET A 23 5.55 -2.27 7.43
CA MET A 23 6.12 -3.01 6.30
C MET A 23 7.07 -4.09 6.80
N CYS A 24 6.87 -5.33 6.35
CA CYS A 24 7.70 -6.48 6.69
C CYS A 24 8.44 -6.94 5.44
N PRO A 25 9.71 -7.39 5.59
CA PRO A 25 10.37 -8.14 4.53
C PRO A 25 9.50 -9.32 4.12
N THR A 26 9.22 -9.39 2.82
CA THR A 26 8.40 -10.47 2.26
C THR A 26 9.28 -11.61 1.79
N THR A 27 10.30 -11.28 0.99
CA THR A 27 11.21 -12.24 0.41
C THR A 27 12.38 -11.53 -0.26
N ASN A 28 13.52 -12.22 -0.34
CA ASN A 28 14.61 -11.89 -1.26
C ASN A 28 14.56 -12.95 -2.37
N MET A 29 14.41 -12.51 -3.63
CA MET A 29 14.36 -13.46 -4.76
C MET A 29 15.76 -13.74 -5.27
N ASN A 30 16.35 -14.82 -4.78
CA ASN A 30 17.69 -15.26 -5.22
C ASN A 30 17.65 -16.01 -6.56
N THR A 31 16.45 -16.31 -7.09
CA THR A 31 16.24 -17.00 -8.37
C THR A 31 15.08 -16.35 -9.12
N GLN A 32 15.19 -16.27 -10.45
CA GLN A 32 14.08 -15.84 -11.30
C GLN A 32 12.86 -16.73 -11.10
N GLY A 33 11.68 -16.13 -11.10
CA GLY A 33 10.42 -16.84 -10.91
C GLY A 33 9.35 -16.00 -10.22
N TYR A 34 8.32 -16.69 -9.74
CA TYR A 34 7.19 -16.11 -9.03
C TYR A 34 7.16 -16.60 -7.58
N HIS A 35 6.88 -15.70 -6.66
CA HIS A 35 6.63 -16.00 -5.26
C HIS A 35 5.24 -15.52 -4.87
N GLU A 36 4.35 -16.47 -4.58
CA GLU A 36 3.02 -16.19 -4.09
C GLU A 36 3.08 -15.71 -2.63
N VAL A 37 2.34 -14.64 -2.36
CA VAL A 37 2.19 -14.08 -1.03
C VAL A 37 0.70 -14.00 -0.72
N LYS A 38 0.28 -14.84 0.23
CA LYS A 38 -1.04 -14.73 0.82
C LYS A 38 -1.05 -13.52 1.74
N THR A 39 -2.06 -12.67 1.59
CA THR A 39 -2.23 -11.47 2.41
C THR A 39 -3.46 -11.62 3.29
N ASP A 40 -3.35 -11.16 4.54
CA ASP A 40 -4.49 -11.09 5.46
C ASP A 40 -5.36 -9.84 5.23
N PHE A 41 -5.15 -9.17 4.10
CA PHE A 41 -5.70 -7.86 3.73
C PHE A 41 -6.55 -7.92 2.47
N ALA A 42 -7.07 -9.09 2.09
CA ALA A 42 -7.87 -9.26 0.88
C ALA A 42 -8.94 -8.16 0.68
N ASP A 43 -9.61 -7.80 1.77
CA ASP A 43 -10.72 -6.84 1.79
C ASP A 43 -10.32 -5.40 2.14
N ALA A 44 -9.02 -5.11 2.29
CA ALA A 44 -8.56 -3.74 2.54
C ALA A 44 -8.76 -2.87 1.29
N ASP A 45 -9.02 -1.56 1.49
CA ASP A 45 -9.10 -0.62 0.37
C ASP A 45 -7.71 -0.34 -0.21
N ASP A 46 -6.72 -0.19 0.67
CA ASP A 46 -5.33 0.08 0.32
C ASP A 46 -4.45 -1.16 0.49
N PHE A 47 -3.45 -1.31 -0.39
CA PHE A 47 -2.35 -2.25 -0.28
C PHE A 47 -1.03 -1.51 -0.50
N TYR A 48 -0.04 -1.77 0.36
CA TYR A 48 1.27 -1.12 0.30
C TYR A 48 2.35 -2.14 0.00
N LEU A 49 3.28 -1.73 -0.87
CA LEU A 49 4.44 -2.54 -1.23
C LEU A 49 5.70 -1.67 -1.31
N GLY A 50 6.82 -2.26 -0.89
CA GLY A 50 8.16 -1.71 -1.05
C GLY A 50 8.95 -2.58 -2.02
N VAL A 51 9.68 -1.96 -2.94
CA VAL A 51 10.53 -2.64 -3.92
C VAL A 51 11.88 -1.95 -4.02
N LYS A 52 12.94 -2.74 -3.93
CA LYS A 52 14.30 -2.34 -4.30
C LYS A 52 14.81 -3.30 -5.36
N ALA A 53 15.06 -2.78 -6.55
CA ALA A 53 15.53 -3.57 -7.69
C ALA A 53 16.25 -2.67 -8.71
N CYS A 54 17.24 -3.21 -9.41
CA CYS A 54 17.90 -2.55 -10.54
C CYS A 54 17.24 -2.88 -11.89
N GLY A 55 16.34 -3.86 -11.90
CA GLY A 55 15.69 -4.37 -13.10
C GLY A 55 14.18 -4.44 -12.96
N GLU A 56 13.54 -4.97 -14.00
CA GLU A 56 12.09 -5.14 -14.03
C GLU A 56 11.62 -6.11 -12.94
N VAL A 57 10.70 -5.64 -12.10
CA VAL A 57 9.92 -6.50 -11.20
C VAL A 57 8.47 -6.52 -11.65
N LEU A 58 7.78 -7.59 -11.26
CA LEU A 58 6.40 -7.83 -11.57
C LEU A 58 5.62 -8.06 -10.28
N VAL A 59 4.46 -7.41 -10.16
CA VAL A 59 3.49 -7.67 -9.12
C VAL A 59 2.19 -8.09 -9.82
N SER A 60 1.89 -9.38 -9.79
CA SER A 60 0.65 -9.92 -10.34
C SER A 60 -0.42 -9.98 -9.25
N ILE A 61 -1.59 -9.42 -9.54
CA ILE A 61 -2.73 -9.37 -8.64
C ILE A 61 -3.86 -10.18 -9.25
N GLU A 62 -4.21 -11.28 -8.61
CA GLU A 62 -5.28 -12.17 -9.08
C GLU A 62 -6.64 -11.78 -8.50
N PHE A 63 -7.68 -11.89 -9.32
CA PHE A 63 -9.05 -11.65 -8.88
C PHE A 63 -9.65 -12.96 -8.32
N PRO A 64 -10.38 -12.92 -7.20
CA PRO A 64 -10.88 -14.10 -6.51
C PRO A 64 -11.93 -14.90 -7.30
N GLN A 65 -12.73 -14.24 -8.15
CA GLN A 65 -13.87 -14.87 -8.84
C GLN A 65 -13.67 -15.00 -10.36
N ASN A 66 -12.60 -14.43 -10.90
CA ASN A 66 -12.31 -14.43 -12.32
C ASN A 66 -10.84 -14.82 -12.53
N LYS A 67 -10.55 -15.67 -13.53
CA LYS A 67 -9.16 -15.99 -13.93
C LYS A 67 -8.41 -14.80 -14.55
N ASN A 68 -9.00 -13.62 -14.51
CA ASN A 68 -8.35 -12.41 -14.95
C ASN A 68 -7.42 -11.97 -13.82
N ALA A 69 -6.17 -11.74 -14.14
CA ALA A 69 -5.23 -11.03 -13.27
C ALA A 69 -4.80 -9.76 -13.99
N VAL A 70 -4.39 -8.78 -13.20
CA VAL A 70 -3.63 -7.64 -13.72
C VAL A 70 -2.22 -7.74 -13.21
N GLU A 71 -1.28 -7.43 -14.10
CA GLU A 71 0.13 -7.38 -13.76
C GLU A 71 0.55 -5.92 -13.70
N LEU A 72 1.03 -5.51 -12.53
CA LEU A 72 1.74 -4.27 -12.34
C LEU A 72 3.23 -4.55 -12.56
N VAL A 73 3.76 -4.07 -13.67
CA VAL A 73 5.19 -4.13 -13.98
C VAL A 73 5.83 -2.84 -13.49
N ILE A 74 6.92 -2.99 -12.73
CA ILE A 74 7.72 -1.88 -12.21
C ILE A 74 9.09 -1.98 -12.85
N LYS A 75 9.35 -1.08 -13.79
CA LYS A 75 10.64 -0.91 -14.46
C LYS A 75 11.08 0.54 -14.28
N ASN A 76 11.52 1.21 -15.35
CA ASN A 76 11.67 2.66 -15.33
C ASN A 76 10.35 3.36 -14.95
N ASN A 77 9.21 2.91 -15.47
CA ASN A 77 7.87 3.39 -15.14
C ASN A 77 6.93 2.24 -14.75
N PHE A 78 5.71 2.58 -14.33
CA PHE A 78 4.65 1.61 -14.11
C PHE A 78 3.95 1.22 -15.40
N LEU A 79 3.73 -0.08 -15.59
CA LEU A 79 2.82 -0.60 -16.59
C LEU A 79 1.77 -1.46 -15.90
N LEU A 80 0.50 -1.21 -16.21
CA LEU A 80 -0.56 -2.15 -15.92
C LEU A 80 -0.85 -2.93 -17.20
N ARG A 81 -0.79 -4.26 -17.15
CA ARG A 81 -1.10 -5.12 -18.29
C ARG A 81 -2.02 -6.27 -17.89
N ASN A 82 -2.70 -6.86 -18.88
CA ASN A 82 -3.42 -8.10 -18.69
C ASN A 82 -2.49 -9.32 -18.80
N LEU A 83 -2.99 -10.51 -18.49
CA LEU A 83 -2.24 -11.78 -18.57
C LEU A 83 -1.76 -12.16 -19.98
N VAL A 84 -2.27 -11.50 -21.03
CA VAL A 84 -1.84 -11.72 -22.42
C VAL A 84 -0.71 -10.75 -22.80
N GLY A 85 -0.33 -9.84 -21.90
CA GLY A 85 0.74 -8.87 -22.10
C GLY A 85 0.31 -7.54 -22.73
N GLU A 86 -0.99 -7.33 -22.96
CA GLU A 86 -1.50 -6.06 -23.47
C GLU A 86 -1.39 -4.98 -22.40
N VAL A 87 -0.73 -3.87 -22.74
CA VAL A 87 -0.62 -2.70 -21.86
C VAL A 87 -1.96 -2.00 -21.80
N LEU A 88 -2.51 -1.95 -20.60
CA LEU A 88 -3.78 -1.30 -20.28
C LEU A 88 -3.59 0.16 -19.90
N ALA A 89 -2.51 0.46 -19.18
CA ALA A 89 -2.11 1.81 -18.81
C ALA A 89 -0.62 1.86 -18.44
N GLU A 90 -0.03 3.05 -18.52
CA GLU A 90 1.38 3.32 -18.27
C GLU A 90 1.52 4.67 -17.53
N SER A 91 2.47 4.76 -16.60
CA SER A 91 2.83 6.04 -15.98
C SER A 91 3.91 6.75 -16.78
N ASP A 92 3.89 8.08 -16.77
CA ASP A 92 4.90 8.90 -17.45
C ASP A 92 6.17 9.15 -16.62
N GLU A 93 6.13 8.81 -15.33
CA GLU A 93 7.21 9.09 -14.39
C GLU A 93 8.19 7.94 -14.21
N VAL A 94 9.42 8.28 -13.82
CA VAL A 94 10.38 7.32 -13.31
C VAL A 94 9.98 6.90 -11.90
N VAL A 95 9.82 5.61 -11.66
CA VAL A 95 9.28 5.09 -10.39
C VAL A 95 10.31 4.31 -9.59
N LEU A 96 11.30 3.71 -10.25
CA LEU A 96 12.29 2.84 -9.62
C LEU A 96 13.66 3.52 -9.46
N ASP A 97 14.20 3.45 -8.25
CA ASP A 97 15.58 3.79 -7.91
C ASP A 97 16.27 2.55 -7.35
N CYS A 98 17.37 2.13 -7.97
CA CYS A 98 18.04 0.87 -7.61
C CYS A 98 18.75 0.91 -6.25
N ASP A 99 19.11 2.10 -5.78
CA ASP A 99 19.96 2.25 -4.61
C ASP A 99 19.16 2.30 -3.30
N LYS A 100 17.82 2.35 -3.39
CA LYS A 100 16.93 2.47 -2.23
C LYS A 100 15.63 1.69 -2.37
N MET A 101 14.95 1.51 -1.25
CA MET A 101 13.58 0.99 -1.24
C MET A 101 12.61 2.03 -1.79
N ASN A 102 11.79 1.63 -2.76
CA ASN A 102 10.76 2.45 -3.37
C ASN A 102 9.41 1.98 -2.85
N TYR A 103 8.64 2.89 -2.27
CA TYR A 103 7.35 2.58 -1.65
C TYR A 103 6.21 3.03 -2.54
N TYR A 104 5.16 2.21 -2.58
CA TYR A 104 3.96 2.49 -3.35
C TYR A 104 2.72 2.07 -2.58
N TRP A 105 1.62 2.75 -2.90
CA TRP A 105 0.29 2.41 -2.44
C TRP A 105 -0.60 2.12 -3.64
N LEU A 106 -1.47 1.14 -3.47
CA LEU A 106 -2.50 0.74 -4.42
C LEU A 106 -3.84 0.84 -3.71
N ASN A 107 -4.78 1.59 -4.27
CA ASN A 107 -6.12 1.75 -3.72
C ASN A 107 -7.15 1.16 -4.69
N LYS A 108 -8.05 0.33 -4.18
CA LYS A 108 -9.25 -0.09 -4.89
C LYS A 108 -10.48 0.62 -4.34
N ALA A 109 -11.07 1.53 -5.11
CA ALA A 109 -12.30 2.20 -4.73
C ALA A 109 -13.20 2.40 -5.95
N ASN A 110 -14.49 2.13 -5.79
CA ASN A 110 -15.52 2.42 -6.79
C ASN A 110 -15.21 1.86 -8.21
N GLY A 111 -14.61 0.67 -8.29
CA GLY A 111 -14.24 0.05 -9.58
C GLY A 111 -13.03 0.71 -10.26
N VAL A 112 -12.21 1.43 -9.51
CA VAL A 112 -10.97 2.04 -10.01
C VAL A 112 -9.82 1.57 -9.14
N LEU A 113 -8.74 1.14 -9.80
CA LEU A 113 -7.43 0.97 -9.20
C LEU A 113 -6.66 2.27 -9.36
N THR A 114 -6.20 2.83 -8.25
CA THR A 114 -5.31 3.98 -8.22
C THR A 114 -3.97 3.55 -7.65
N ILE A 115 -2.88 4.00 -8.27
CA ILE A 115 -1.52 3.67 -7.85
C ILE A 115 -0.77 4.99 -7.64
N GLY A 116 -0.06 5.10 -6.52
CA GLY A 116 0.79 6.25 -6.24
C GLY A 116 2.04 5.90 -5.46
N ARG A 117 2.88 6.91 -5.27
CA ARG A 117 4.18 6.79 -4.62
C ARG A 117 4.07 7.07 -3.12
N GLY A 118 4.95 6.43 -2.36
CA GLY A 118 5.09 6.60 -0.92
C GLY A 118 4.17 5.70 -0.10
N LEU A 119 4.13 5.98 1.20
CA LEU A 119 3.31 5.25 2.17
C LEU A 119 2.02 6.00 2.51
N GLN A 120 1.70 7.11 1.85
CA GLN A 120 0.47 7.83 2.11
C GLN A 120 -0.51 7.63 0.96
N SER A 121 -1.58 6.87 1.19
CA SER A 121 -2.62 6.69 0.17
C SER A 121 -3.25 8.02 -0.24
N ALA A 122 -3.57 8.14 -1.54
CA ALA A 122 -4.10 9.32 -2.20
C ALA A 122 -3.15 10.54 -2.32
N THR A 123 -1.83 10.34 -2.15
CA THR A 123 -0.82 11.34 -2.50
C THR A 123 0.11 10.83 -3.61
N ASP A 124 0.70 11.75 -4.37
CA ASP A 124 1.63 11.44 -5.47
C ASP A 124 1.09 10.33 -6.40
N THR A 125 -0.11 10.56 -6.94
CA THR A 125 -0.80 9.58 -7.81
C THR A 125 -0.10 9.48 -9.15
N LEU A 126 0.30 8.27 -9.52
CA LEU A 126 1.03 7.99 -10.74
C LEU A 126 0.11 7.50 -11.86
N MET A 127 -0.94 6.76 -11.53
CA MET A 127 -1.94 6.32 -12.51
C MET A 127 -3.27 5.90 -11.88
N THR A 128 -4.32 5.91 -12.71
CA THR A 128 -5.64 5.37 -12.38
C THR A 128 -6.12 4.49 -13.53
N TYR A 129 -6.81 3.40 -13.21
CA TYR A 129 -7.33 2.48 -14.22
C TYR A 129 -8.66 1.83 -13.78
N PRO A 130 -9.69 1.80 -14.64
CA PRO A 130 -10.96 1.15 -14.31
C PRO A 130 -10.79 -0.37 -14.25
N LEU A 131 -11.16 -0.98 -13.12
CA LEU A 131 -11.14 -2.43 -12.92
C LEU A 131 -12.52 -2.95 -12.47
N PRO A 132 -12.81 -4.23 -12.74
CA PRO A 132 -13.97 -4.89 -12.16
C PRO A 132 -13.96 -4.70 -10.64
N SER A 133 -15.14 -4.47 -10.04
CA SER A 133 -15.33 -4.23 -8.61
C SER A 133 -14.90 -5.40 -7.71
N GLU A 134 -14.51 -6.52 -8.30
CA GLU A 134 -14.17 -7.79 -7.64
C GLU A 134 -12.69 -7.89 -7.24
N LEU A 135 -11.85 -6.88 -7.52
CA LEU A 135 -10.44 -6.90 -7.13
C LEU A 135 -10.31 -7.09 -5.61
N ASN A 136 -9.46 -8.00 -5.18
CA ASN A 136 -9.08 -8.16 -3.78
C ASN A 136 -7.59 -8.45 -3.65
N TRP A 137 -7.02 -8.19 -2.48
CA TRP A 137 -5.59 -8.38 -2.23
C TRP A 137 -5.25 -9.80 -1.75
N GLY A 138 -6.19 -10.74 -1.83
CA GLY A 138 -6.06 -12.06 -1.21
C GLY A 138 -4.95 -12.91 -1.81
N ARG A 139 -4.58 -12.63 -3.07
CA ARG A 139 -3.52 -13.33 -3.77
C ARG A 139 -2.69 -12.36 -4.61
N VAL A 140 -1.52 -12.02 -4.08
CA VAL A 140 -0.52 -11.19 -4.76
C VAL A 140 0.71 -12.06 -5.01
N MET A 141 1.19 -12.07 -6.25
CA MET A 141 2.43 -12.75 -6.62
C MET A 141 3.47 -11.72 -6.99
N PHE A 142 4.66 -11.86 -6.43
CA PHE A 142 5.82 -11.09 -6.84
C PHE A 142 6.62 -11.91 -7.85
N GLY A 143 7.19 -11.26 -8.85
CA GLY A 143 8.01 -11.89 -9.85
C GLY A 143 9.19 -11.01 -10.24
N TYR A 144 10.24 -11.64 -10.73
CA TYR A 144 11.45 -10.94 -11.15
C TYR A 144 12.12 -11.63 -12.34
N PHE A 145 12.59 -10.82 -13.29
CA PHE A 145 13.12 -11.28 -14.59
C PHE A 145 14.50 -10.71 -14.95
N GLY A 146 15.26 -10.20 -13.98
CA GLY A 146 16.62 -9.69 -14.23
C GLY A 146 17.73 -10.57 -13.65
N ASN A 147 18.93 -10.00 -13.54
CA ASN A 147 20.15 -10.67 -13.05
C ASN A 147 20.55 -10.27 -11.61
N ASP A 148 19.88 -9.29 -11.04
CA ASP A 148 20.09 -8.78 -9.68
C ASP A 148 19.13 -9.45 -8.69
N VAL A 149 19.33 -9.23 -7.39
CA VAL A 149 18.42 -9.75 -6.36
C VAL A 149 17.48 -8.63 -5.94
N PRO A 150 16.17 -8.69 -6.28
CA PRO A 150 15.21 -7.72 -5.78
C PRO A 150 14.85 -8.03 -4.32
N GLU A 151 14.58 -6.95 -3.59
CA GLU A 151 14.06 -7.00 -2.22
C GLU A 151 12.62 -6.48 -2.21
N PHE A 152 11.73 -7.19 -1.51
CA PHE A 152 10.32 -6.83 -1.40
C PHE A 152 9.90 -6.64 0.06
N GLU A 153 9.15 -5.57 0.31
CA GLU A 153 8.44 -5.33 1.56
C GLU A 153 6.93 -5.29 1.29
N LYS A 154 6.13 -5.75 2.25
CA LYS A 154 4.66 -5.70 2.17
C LYS A 154 4.06 -5.19 3.47
N GLN A 155 2.84 -4.66 3.36
CA GLN A 155 2.04 -4.35 4.54
C GLN A 155 1.78 -5.60 5.40
N PHE A 156 1.94 -5.46 6.72
CA PHE A 156 1.61 -6.51 7.71
C PHE A 156 0.77 -5.95 8.86
N LYS A 157 0.00 -6.82 9.52
CA LYS A 157 -0.82 -6.42 10.68
C LYS A 157 0.12 -6.22 11.86
N ARG A 158 -0.03 -5.13 12.61
CA ARG A 158 0.64 -5.02 13.92
C ARG A 158 0.32 -6.29 14.73
N PRO A 159 1.32 -6.97 15.31
CA PRO A 159 1.05 -8.03 16.26
C PRO A 159 0.26 -7.45 17.44
N CYS A 160 -0.99 -7.88 17.59
CA CYS A 160 -1.81 -7.52 18.75
C CYS A 160 -1.32 -8.32 19.96
N GLY A 161 -0.61 -7.65 20.88
CA GLY A 161 -0.38 -8.12 22.24
C GLY A 161 0.97 -8.80 22.48
N TYR A 162 1.79 -8.15 23.32
CA TYR A 162 2.82 -8.65 24.25
C TYR A 162 3.71 -9.88 23.90
N PRO A 163 4.96 -9.89 24.40
CA PRO A 163 6.03 -10.66 23.80
C PRO A 163 6.02 -12.10 24.29
N THR A 164 5.64 -13.02 23.41
CA THR A 164 6.27 -14.35 23.42
C THR A 164 6.58 -14.80 22.00
N ARG A 165 7.89 -14.87 21.73
CA ARG A 165 8.57 -15.71 20.74
C ARG A 165 8.33 -15.41 19.25
N ASN A 166 9.39 -14.78 18.70
CA ASN A 166 10.10 -15.15 17.47
C ASN A 166 9.70 -14.59 16.10
N ASP A 167 8.63 -13.82 15.94
CA ASP A 167 8.31 -13.28 14.59
C ASP A 167 8.81 -11.86 14.29
N CYS A 168 9.58 -11.21 15.18
CA CYS A 168 10.24 -9.93 14.87
C CYS A 168 11.60 -9.81 15.59
N THR A 169 12.68 -10.31 14.99
CA THR A 169 14.06 -10.00 15.43
C THR A 169 14.67 -8.95 14.48
N GLY A 170 14.92 -7.70 14.86
CA GLY A 170 14.65 -7.10 16.16
C GLY A 170 15.07 -5.65 16.34
N ILE A 171 14.98 -5.26 17.63
CA ILE A 171 15.60 -4.18 18.41
C ILE A 171 15.19 -2.72 18.10
N ALA A 172 14.56 -2.15 19.14
CA ALA A 172 13.81 -0.89 19.35
C ALA A 172 14.67 0.42 19.36
N PRO A 173 14.14 1.65 19.61
CA PRO A 173 12.79 2.02 20.10
C PRO A 173 12.10 3.25 19.46
N MET A 174 10.76 3.32 19.51
CA MET A 174 9.92 4.42 20.04
C MET A 174 8.46 4.22 19.59
N TYR A 175 7.53 4.40 20.52
CA TYR A 175 6.10 4.09 20.39
C TYR A 175 5.29 5.25 19.81
N ILE A 176 4.37 5.01 18.85
CA ILE A 176 3.09 5.71 18.72
C ILE A 176 2.01 4.73 18.18
N ILE A 177 0.81 4.79 18.76
CA ILE A 177 -0.39 4.06 18.36
C ILE A 177 -1.20 4.92 17.39
N ALA A 178 -1.49 4.46 16.17
CA ALA A 178 -2.74 4.80 15.49
C ALA A 178 -3.26 3.67 14.58
N LEU A 179 -4.48 3.90 14.08
CA LEU A 179 -5.55 2.96 13.73
C LEU A 179 -5.63 2.76 12.21
N GLY A 180 -5.89 1.52 11.76
CA GLY A 180 -6.26 1.27 10.37
C GLY A 180 -7.57 1.95 9.99
N VAL A 181 -7.54 2.82 8.97
CA VAL A 181 -8.69 3.59 8.51
C VAL A 181 -9.50 2.76 7.49
N ASN A 182 -10.61 2.17 7.95
CA ASN A 182 -11.67 1.71 7.05
C ASN A 182 -12.61 2.90 6.79
N ARG A 183 -12.51 3.56 5.63
CA ARG A 183 -13.27 4.80 5.35
C ARG A 183 -14.76 4.54 5.15
N ASN A 184 -15.16 3.32 4.79
CA ASN A 184 -16.55 3.00 4.42
C ASN A 184 -17.44 2.52 5.59
N LYS A 185 -16.90 2.23 6.78
CA LYS A 185 -17.72 1.79 7.93
C LYS A 185 -18.15 2.90 8.90
N ASN A 186 -17.59 4.11 8.80
CA ASN A 186 -17.83 5.17 9.80
C ASN A 186 -18.89 6.21 9.41
N ALA A 187 -19.47 6.16 8.20
CA ALA A 187 -20.52 7.10 7.80
C ALA A 187 -21.86 6.88 8.54
N THR A 188 -22.08 5.72 9.16
CA THR A 188 -23.39 5.37 9.74
C THR A 188 -23.52 5.65 11.24
N ASN A 189 -22.42 5.95 11.96
CA ASN A 189 -22.43 6.05 13.42
C ASN A 189 -22.12 7.47 13.99
N SER A 190 -21.87 8.48 13.16
CA SER A 190 -21.56 9.84 13.65
C SER A 190 -22.79 10.73 13.91
N THR A 191 -24.01 10.30 13.58
CA THR A 191 -25.22 11.13 13.72
C THR A 191 -25.98 10.98 15.05
N GLN A 192 -25.55 10.13 15.99
CA GLN A 192 -26.30 9.87 17.24
C GLN A 192 -25.69 10.46 18.52
N SER A 193 -24.57 11.18 18.49
CA SER A 193 -23.94 11.74 19.69
C SER A 193 -23.86 13.28 19.70
N ALA A 194 -24.96 13.94 19.31
CA ALA A 194 -25.08 15.40 19.40
C ALA A 194 -26.48 15.84 19.83
N ALA A 195 -27.02 15.26 20.91
CA ALA A 195 -28.20 15.81 21.57
C ALA A 195 -28.30 15.36 23.03
N LYS A 196 -27.48 15.95 23.92
CA LYS A 196 -27.84 16.16 25.33
C LYS A 196 -26.79 17.02 26.03
N THR A 197 -27.18 18.24 26.40
CA THR A 197 -27.09 18.82 27.75
C THR A 197 -26.99 20.35 27.66
N SER A 198 -28.01 21.05 28.18
CA SER A 198 -27.87 22.19 29.11
C SER A 198 -29.11 23.08 29.05
N THR A 199 -30.04 22.89 29.99
CA THR A 199 -30.93 23.95 30.44
C THR A 199 -30.73 24.08 31.94
N ILE A 200 -30.03 25.13 32.35
CA ILE A 200 -30.07 25.68 33.72
C ILE A 200 -30.37 27.16 33.58
N LYS A 201 -31.55 27.56 34.04
CA LYS A 201 -31.82 28.85 34.69
C LYS A 201 -32.86 28.59 35.78
#